data_AF-A0A523J3C6-F1
#
_entry.id   AF-A0A523J3C6-F1
#
_cell.length_a   1.000
_cell.length_b   1.000
_cell.length_c   1.000
_cell.angle_alpha   90.00
_cell.angle_beta   90.00
_cell.angle_gamma   90.00
#
_symmetry.space_group_name_H-M   'P 1'
#
loop_
_entity.id
_entity.type
_entity.pdbx_description
1 polymer ?
#
loop_
_entity_poly.entity_id
_entity_poly.type
_entity_poly.pdbx_seq_one_letter_code
_entity_poly.pdbx_strand_id
1 'polypeptide(L)'
;MKLLSLMMVGILSLIPFMSAESAVKGTVKVDGSSTVFPITEAVAEEFGKEHRKVRVMVGVSGTGGGFKKFTVGESDINDTEIFFHNSK
;
A
#
# COMPACT_ATOMS: atom_id res chain seq x y z
N MET A 1 -50.73 7.33 14.10
CA MET A 1 -49.62 6.36 13.98
C MET A 1 -48.78 6.51 12.70
N LYS A 2 -49.31 7.04 11.58
CA LYS A 2 -48.54 7.22 10.32
C LYS A 2 -47.57 8.42 10.32
N LEU A 3 -47.82 9.48 11.11
CA LEU A 3 -46.95 10.67 11.18
C LEU A 3 -45.65 10.46 11.98
N LEU A 4 -45.67 9.65 13.05
CA LEU A 4 -44.47 9.32 13.83
C LEU A 4 -43.46 8.48 13.04
N SER A 5 -43.94 7.64 12.11
CA SER A 5 -43.10 6.82 11.23
C SER A 5 -42.30 7.66 10.23
N LEU A 6 -42.79 8.84 9.83
CA LEU A 6 -42.18 9.64 8.79
C LEU A 6 -40.97 10.46 9.29
N MET A 7 -40.95 10.80 10.58
CA MET A 7 -39.81 11.52 11.19
C MET A 7 -38.58 10.63 11.42
N MET A 8 -38.78 9.32 11.62
CA MET A 8 -37.66 8.36 11.76
C MET A 8 -36.93 8.08 10.44
N VAL A 9 -37.64 8.14 9.31
CA VAL A 9 -37.05 7.91 7.98
C VAL A 9 -36.22 9.11 7.52
N GLY A 10 -36.59 10.34 7.90
CA GLY A 10 -35.84 11.56 7.56
C GLY A 10 -34.44 11.62 8.19
N ILE A 11 -34.28 11.15 9.43
CA ILE A 11 -33.01 11.17 10.16
C ILE A 11 -32.03 10.08 9.68
N LEU A 12 -32.52 8.99 9.11
CA LEU A 12 -31.67 7.90 8.58
C LEU A 12 -30.96 8.28 7.27
N SER A 13 -31.43 9.31 6.57
CA SER A 13 -30.85 9.76 5.28
C SER A 13 -29.65 10.70 5.42
N LEU A 14 -29.30 11.12 6.65
CA LEU A 14 -28.28 12.14 6.91
C LEU A 14 -27.09 11.63 7.75
N ILE A 15 -26.84 10.33 7.76
CA ILE A 15 -25.59 9.80 8.32
C ILE A 15 -24.56 9.89 7.19
N PRO A 16 -23.60 10.82 7.22
CA PRO A 16 -22.45 10.71 6.33
C PRO A 16 -21.81 9.36 6.64
N PHE A 17 -21.72 8.50 5.63
CA PHE A 17 -20.98 7.25 5.70
C PHE A 17 -19.53 7.64 6.00
N MET A 18 -19.20 7.68 7.29
CA MET A 18 -17.88 8.07 7.77
C MET A 18 -16.96 6.91 7.38
N SER A 19 -16.37 7.01 6.18
CA SER A 19 -15.33 6.09 5.77
C SER A 19 -14.20 6.24 6.78
N ALA A 20 -14.03 5.24 7.63
CA ALA A 20 -12.90 5.16 8.53
C ALA A 20 -11.68 4.86 7.65
N GLU A 21 -11.08 5.90 7.08
CA GLU A 21 -9.80 5.82 6.39
C GLU A 21 -8.79 5.37 7.44
N SER A 22 -8.55 4.06 7.50
CA SER A 22 -7.58 3.47 8.41
C SER A 22 -6.25 4.16 8.12
N ALA A 23 -5.77 4.97 9.07
CA ALA A 23 -4.55 5.73 8.87
C ALA A 23 -3.39 4.74 8.72
N VAL A 24 -2.98 4.49 7.47
CA VAL A 24 -1.84 3.65 7.15
C VAL A 24 -0.60 4.36 7.71
N LYS A 25 0.13 3.65 8.57
CA LYS A 25 1.36 4.12 9.21
C LYS A 25 2.37 3.00 9.15
N GLY A 26 3.64 3.33 8.93
CA GLY A 26 4.70 2.33 8.95
C GLY A 26 5.85 2.67 8.01
N THR A 27 6.81 1.76 7.93
CA THR A 27 7.86 1.78 6.93
C THR A 27 7.68 0.56 6.04
N VAL A 28 7.65 0.76 4.72
CA VAL A 28 7.63 -0.30 3.71
C VAL A 28 9.00 -0.34 3.06
N LYS A 29 9.69 -1.48 3.13
CA LYS A 29 10.96 -1.71 2.47
C LYS A 29 10.74 -2.42 1.16
N VAL A 30 11.16 -1.81 0.07
CA VAL A 30 11.09 -2.34 -1.28
C VAL A 30 12.51 -2.59 -1.76
N ASP A 31 12.79 -3.78 -2.26
CA ASP A 31 14.09 -4.10 -2.85
C ASP A 31 13.88 -4.84 -4.17
N GLY A 32 14.66 -4.50 -5.19
CA GLY A 32 14.33 -4.88 -6.55
C GLY A 32 15.43 -4.75 -7.59
N SER A 33 15.02 -4.88 -8.85
CA SER A 33 15.88 -4.69 -10.02
C SER A 33 16.22 -3.21 -10.24
N SER A 34 17.42 -2.96 -10.74
CA SER A 34 17.87 -1.60 -11.12
C SER A 34 17.06 -1.00 -12.27
N THR A 35 16.35 -1.83 -13.04
CA THR A 35 15.51 -1.42 -14.18
C THR A 35 14.19 -0.78 -13.75
N VAL A 36 13.62 -1.20 -12.62
CA VAL A 36 12.33 -0.72 -12.10
C VAL A 36 12.49 0.34 -11.02
N PHE A 37 13.70 0.48 -10.45
CA PHE A 37 14.01 1.46 -9.42
C PHE A 37 13.51 2.90 -9.72
N PRO A 38 13.73 3.49 -10.91
CA PRO A 38 13.32 4.88 -11.16
C PRO A 38 11.80 5.08 -11.09
N ILE A 39 11.03 4.06 -11.46
CA ILE A 39 9.57 4.11 -11.42
C ILE A 39 9.10 3.96 -9.97
N THR A 40 9.67 3.01 -9.25
CA THR A 40 9.29 2.71 -7.86
C THR A 40 9.69 3.84 -6.91
N GLU A 41 10.78 4.55 -7.17
CA GLU A 41 11.14 5.77 -6.46
C GLU A 41 10.13 6.90 -6.70
N ALA A 42 9.70 7.12 -7.94
CA ALA A 42 8.69 8.14 -8.26
C ALA A 42 7.34 7.84 -7.58
N VAL A 43 6.90 6.57 -7.60
CA VAL A 43 5.68 6.13 -6.92
C VAL A 43 5.81 6.29 -5.40
N ALA A 44 6.96 5.92 -4.82
CA ALA A 44 7.24 6.09 -3.40
C ALA A 44 7.17 7.57 -2.98
N GLU A 45 7.67 8.48 -3.82
CA GLU A 45 7.62 9.91 -3.57
C GLU A 45 6.18 10.45 -3.59
N GLU A 46 5.39 10.10 -4.61
CA GLU A 46 3.98 10.52 -4.69
C GLU A 46 3.15 9.94 -3.55
N PHE A 47 3.33 8.64 -3.25
CA PHE A 47 2.65 7.99 -2.15
C PHE A 47 3.00 8.62 -0.80
N GLY A 48 4.26 9.02 -0.60
CA GLY A 48 4.69 9.74 0.60
C GLY A 48 4.07 11.15 0.73
N LYS A 49 3.80 11.83 -0.38
CA LYS A 49 3.12 13.13 -0.40
C LYS A 49 1.67 13.01 0.06
N GLU A 50 0.96 11.99 -0.41
CA GLU A 50 -0.43 11.70 -0.04
C GLU A 50 -0.55 11.09 1.36
N HIS A 51 0.34 10.15 1.70
CA HIS A 51 0.36 9.44 2.97
C HIS A 51 1.62 9.76 3.79
N ARG A 52 1.67 10.97 4.36
CA ARG A 52 2.81 11.48 5.15
C ARG A 52 3.25 10.62 6.35
N LYS A 53 2.44 9.65 6.77
CA LYS A 53 2.72 8.75 7.90
C LYS A 53 3.31 7.40 7.45
N VAL A 54 3.45 7.19 6.15
CA VAL A 54 4.11 6.02 5.57
C VAL A 54 5.45 6.45 5.00
N ARG A 55 6.49 5.67 5.27
CA ARG A 55 7.79 5.82 4.63
C ARG A 55 8.05 4.62 3.73
N VAL A 56 8.29 4.86 2.46
CA VAL A 56 8.68 3.82 1.51
C VAL A 56 10.19 3.95 1.30
N MET A 57 10.95 2.89 1.62
CA MET A 57 12.38 2.80 1.37
C MET A 57 12.60 1.90 0.17
N VAL A 58 13.16 2.44 -0.91
CA VAL A 58 13.42 1.70 -2.15
C VAL A 58 14.92 1.41 -2.25
N GLY A 59 15.28 0.14 -2.40
CA GLY A 59 16.65 -0.35 -2.56
C GLY A 59 16.85 -1.12 -3.86
N VAL A 60 18.10 -1.22 -4.28
CA VAL A 60 18.50 -1.95 -5.50
C VAL A 60 19.48 -3.04 -5.15
N SER A 61 19.06 -4.30 -5.21
CA SER A 61 19.93 -5.46 -5.05
C SER A 61 19.98 -6.37 -6.27
N GLY A 62 19.22 -6.06 -7.32
CA GLY A 62 19.03 -6.92 -8.48
C GLY A 62 18.07 -8.08 -8.20
N THR A 63 17.58 -8.74 -9.25
CA THR A 63 16.49 -9.73 -9.18
C THR A 63 16.76 -10.88 -8.20
N GLY A 64 17.97 -11.45 -8.23
CA GLY A 64 18.36 -12.53 -7.31
C GLY A 64 18.64 -12.06 -5.88
N GLY A 65 19.20 -10.85 -5.72
CA GLY A 65 19.49 -10.25 -4.42
C GLY A 65 18.22 -9.83 -3.69
N GLY A 66 17.30 -9.16 -4.39
CA GLY A 66 15.99 -8.75 -3.90
C GLY A 66 15.17 -9.95 -3.43
N PHE A 67 15.16 -11.05 -4.21
CA PHE A 67 14.49 -12.28 -3.82
C PHE A 67 15.07 -12.88 -2.54
N LYS A 68 16.41 -12.91 -2.42
CA LYS A 68 17.07 -13.40 -1.20
C LYS A 68 16.66 -12.58 0.01
N LYS A 69 16.66 -11.25 -0.09
CA LYS A 69 16.24 -10.34 0.99
C LYS A 69 14.76 -10.50 1.34
N PHE A 70 13.90 -10.69 0.35
CA PHE A 70 12.48 -10.93 0.55
C PHE A 70 12.21 -12.25 1.28
N THR A 71 12.88 -13.34 0.88
CA THR A 71 12.71 -14.65 1.52
C THR A 71 13.15 -14.70 2.98
N VAL A 72 14.09 -13.84 3.40
CA VAL A 72 14.52 -13.71 4.81
C VAL A 72 13.80 -12.60 5.58
N GLY A 73 12.86 -11.88 4.94
CA GLY A 73 12.09 -10.80 5.56
C GLY A 73 12.83 -9.47 5.73
N GLU A 74 13.94 -9.25 5.02
CA GLU A 74 14.66 -7.97 5.00
C GLU A 74 13.94 -6.90 4.16
N SER A 75 13.08 -7.33 3.23
CA SER A 75 12.27 -6.48 2.37
C SER A 75 10.82 -6.93 2.41
N ASP A 76 9.89 -5.96 2.47
CA ASP A 76 8.45 -6.20 2.49
C ASP A 76 7.91 -6.43 1.07
N ILE A 77 8.58 -5.88 0.05
CA ILE A 77 8.21 -6.00 -1.37
C ILE A 77 9.45 -6.36 -2.19
N ASN A 78 9.32 -7.36 -3.06
CA ASN A 78 10.31 -7.72 -4.07
C ASN A 78 9.87 -7.19 -5.44
N ASP A 79 10.51 -6.12 -5.92
CA ASP A 79 10.16 -5.45 -7.16
C ASP A 79 11.08 -5.88 -8.31
N THR A 80 10.68 -6.90 -9.05
CA THR A 80 11.56 -7.53 -10.05
C THR A 80 10.82 -7.88 -11.34
N GLU A 81 11.47 -7.66 -12.48
CA GLU A 81 10.94 -7.94 -13.82
C GLU A 81 10.81 -9.44 -14.16
N ILE A 82 11.60 -10.30 -13.51
CA ILE A 82 11.57 -11.75 -13.72
C ILE A 82 10.61 -12.37 -12.71
N PHE A 83 9.54 -13.00 -13.20
CA PHE A 83 8.69 -13.85 -12.38
C PHE A 83 9.46 -15.13 -12.02
N PHE A 84 9.82 -15.28 -10.74
CA PHE A 84 10.56 -16.45 -10.30
C PHE A 84 9.62 -17.65 -10.17
N HIS A 85 9.72 -18.59 -11.11
CA HIS A 85 9.04 -19.88 -10.99
C HIS A 85 9.88 -20.81 -10.12
N ASN A 86 9.42 -21.09 -8.90
CA ASN A 86 10.02 -22.09 -8.03
C ASN A 86 9.67 -23.49 -8.57
N SER A 87 10.43 -23.99 -9.54
CA SER A 87 10.42 -25.41 -9.86
C SER A 87 11.03 -26.15 -8.68
N LYS A 88 10.17 -26.80 -7.90
CA LYS A 88 10.59 -27.92 -7.06
C LYS A 88 11.23 -29.01 -7.92
#